data_AF-A0AAD7ZP22-F1
#
_entry.id   AF-A0AAD7ZP22-F1
#
_cell.length_a   1.000
_cell.length_b   1.000
_cell.length_c   1.000
_cell.angle_alpha   90.00
_cell.angle_beta   90.00
_cell.angle_gamma   90.00
#
_symmetry.space_group_name_H-M   'P 1'
#
loop_
_entity.id
_entity.type
_entity.pdbx_description
1 polymer ?
#
loop_
_entity_poly.entity_id
_entity_poly.type
_entity_poly.pdbx_seq_one_letter_code
_entity_poly.pdbx_strand_id
1 'polypeptide(L)'
;MYYKDLILYFSGNDSDVVENLQSSRLIKQCGRCPTCRIPQVLHKNKQYKLNYCIFCRRCKKHTSLIQGTFLEQLHINLMTKLEIIYLWSKNISVVQYFSYCRDISSWKLSTDQG
;
A
#
# COMPACT_ATOMS: atom_id res chain seq x y z
N MET A 1 -3.25 17.87 8.40
CA MET A 1 -3.16 18.08 6.96
C MET A 1 -2.71 16.81 6.21
N TYR A 2 -2.77 15.61 6.82
CA TYR A 2 -2.11 14.40 6.29
C TYR A 2 -2.98 13.54 5.37
N TYR A 3 -4.31 13.59 5.53
CA TYR A 3 -5.24 12.75 4.75
C TYR A 3 -5.32 13.18 3.28
N LYS A 4 -5.14 14.48 2.98
CA LYS A 4 -5.07 14.99 1.60
C LYS A 4 -3.80 14.51 0.89
N ASP A 5 -2.67 14.44 1.58
CA ASP A 5 -1.41 13.93 1.02
C ASP A 5 -1.47 12.42 0.81
N LEU A 6 -2.15 11.69 1.71
CA LEU A 6 -2.42 10.26 1.57
C LEU A 6 -3.36 9.99 0.38
N ILE A 7 -4.45 10.76 0.27
CA ILE A 7 -5.33 10.70 -0.90
C ILE A 7 -4.55 11.06 -2.15
N LEU A 8 -3.75 12.13 -2.19
CA LEU A 8 -2.93 12.50 -3.35
C LEU A 8 -1.91 11.41 -3.72
N TYR A 9 -1.29 10.80 -2.71
CA TYR A 9 -0.31 9.73 -2.88
C TYR A 9 -0.94 8.45 -3.43
N PHE A 10 -2.18 8.13 -3.02
CA PHE A 10 -2.93 6.96 -3.52
C PHE A 10 -3.95 7.28 -4.64
N SER A 11 -4.14 8.55 -4.99
CA SER A 11 -4.95 9.01 -6.13
C SER A 11 -4.10 9.22 -7.38
N GLY A 12 -2.78 9.03 -7.27
CA GLY A 12 -1.91 8.81 -8.42
C GLY A 12 -2.35 7.57 -9.21
N ASN A 13 -1.77 7.39 -10.39
CA ASN A 13 -2.07 6.21 -11.20
C ASN A 13 -1.65 4.95 -10.43
N ASP A 14 -2.42 3.85 -10.51
CA ASP A 14 -2.15 2.63 -9.74
C ASP A 14 -0.70 2.13 -9.92
N SER A 15 -0.08 2.40 -11.07
CA SER A 15 1.34 2.11 -11.35
C SER A 15 2.29 2.83 -10.40
N ASP A 16 2.07 4.12 -10.17
CA ASP A 16 2.97 5.01 -9.44
C ASP A 16 2.94 4.63 -7.96
N VAL A 17 1.76 4.29 -7.46
CA VAL A 17 1.57 3.72 -6.12
C VAL A 17 2.39 2.44 -5.96
N VAL A 18 2.30 1.52 -6.91
CA VAL A 18 3.03 0.25 -6.85
C VAL A 18 4.54 0.46 -6.92
N GLU A 19 5.02 1.33 -7.79
CA GLU A 19 6.44 1.67 -7.91
C GLU A 19 7.00 2.29 -6.63
N ASN A 20 6.25 3.21 -6.02
CA ASN A 20 6.64 3.83 -4.75
C ASN A 20 6.69 2.80 -3.61
N LEU A 21 5.72 1.90 -3.53
CA LEU A 21 5.69 0.82 -2.53
C LEU A 21 6.83 -0.19 -2.74
N GLN A 22 7.18 -0.50 -3.99
CA GLN A 22 8.33 -1.35 -4.32
C GLN A 22 9.67 -0.69 -3.99
N SER A 23 9.80 0.60 -4.27
CA SER A 23 11.00 1.40 -3.97
C SER A 23 11.24 1.49 -2.46
N SER A 24 10.15 1.62 -1.70
CA SER A 24 10.17 1.61 -0.23
C SER A 24 10.31 0.21 0.40
N ARG A 25 10.41 -0.85 -0.42
CA ARG A 25 10.52 -2.26 0.00
C ARG A 25 9.37 -2.77 0.87
N LEU A 26 8.21 -2.14 0.76
CA LEU A 26 7.00 -2.51 1.51
C LEU A 26 6.23 -3.65 0.85
N ILE A 27 6.37 -3.74 -0.47
CA ILE A 27 5.87 -4.84 -1.29
C ILE A 27 7.02 -5.44 -2.11
N LYS A 28 6.78 -6.64 -2.62
CA LYS A 28 7.78 -7.41 -3.35
C LYS A 28 8.17 -6.73 -4.66
N GLN A 29 9.48 -6.61 -4.89
CA GLN A 29 10.04 -6.13 -6.15
C GLN A 29 10.02 -7.21 -7.23
N CYS A 30 9.97 -6.78 -8.50
CA CYS A 30 10.12 -7.69 -9.64
C CYS A 30 11.54 -8.27 -9.65
N GLY A 31 11.64 -9.57 -9.40
CA GLY A 31 12.91 -10.30 -9.37
C GLY A 31 13.02 -11.34 -10.48
N ARG A 32 13.93 -12.30 -10.30
CA ARG A 32 14.05 -13.47 -11.18
C ARG A 32 13.06 -14.55 -10.75
N CYS A 33 12.45 -15.23 -11.72
CA CYS A 33 11.56 -16.34 -11.46
C CYS A 33 12.30 -17.46 -10.68
N PRO A 34 11.72 -18.01 -9.60
CA PRO A 34 12.39 -19.06 -8.82
C PRO A 34 12.57 -20.36 -9.63
N THR A 35 11.70 -20.63 -10.60
CA THR A 35 11.77 -21.84 -11.44
C THR A 35 12.70 -21.67 -12.63
N CYS A 36 12.48 -20.66 -13.49
CA CYS A 36 13.23 -20.54 -14.75
C CYS A 36 14.29 -19.42 -14.77
N ARG A 37 14.50 -18.71 -13.66
CA ARG A 37 15.50 -17.62 -13.47
C ARG A 37 15.41 -16.41 -14.42
N ILE A 38 14.45 -16.39 -15.34
CA ILE A 38 14.18 -15.24 -16.22
C ILE A 38 13.58 -14.08 -15.41
N PRO A 39 13.92 -12.82 -15.72
CA PRO A 39 13.29 -11.64 -15.12
C PRO A 39 11.76 -11.72 -15.20
N GLN A 40 11.12 -11.48 -14.06
CA GLN A 40 9.67 -11.33 -13.98
C GLN A 40 9.30 -9.87 -14.22
N VAL A 41 8.06 -9.67 -14.65
CA VAL A 41 7.53 -8.34 -14.94
C VAL A 41 6.35 -8.01 -14.05
N LEU A 42 6.13 -6.73 -13.81
CA LEU A 42 4.89 -6.27 -13.22
C LEU A 42 3.77 -6.45 -14.25
N HIS A 43 2.64 -7.01 -13.82
CA HIS A 43 1.51 -7.31 -14.69
C HIS A 43 0.20 -6.85 -14.04
N LYS A 44 -0.60 -6.09 -14.79
CA LYS A 44 -1.90 -5.59 -14.34
C LYS A 44 -2.90 -6.74 -14.33
N ASN A 45 -3.45 -7.05 -13.17
CA ASN A 45 -4.47 -8.08 -12.98
C ASN A 45 -5.39 -7.70 -11.81
N LYS A 46 -6.66 -7.45 -12.13
CA LYS A 46 -7.70 -7.00 -11.16
C LYS A 46 -8.03 -8.04 -10.08
N GLN A 47 -7.65 -9.30 -10.26
CA GLN A 47 -7.85 -10.35 -9.25
C GLN A 47 -6.89 -10.22 -8.06
N TYR A 48 -5.80 -9.47 -8.23
CA TYR A 48 -4.81 -9.26 -7.19
C TYR A 48 -5.02 -7.92 -6.48
N LYS A 49 -4.60 -7.86 -5.21
CA LYS A 49 -4.55 -6.60 -4.46
C LYS A 49 -3.67 -5.60 -5.22
N LEU A 50 -4.05 -4.32 -5.19
CA LEU A 50 -3.46 -3.24 -5.99
C LEU A 50 -3.68 -3.37 -7.51
N ASN A 51 -4.50 -4.31 -8.00
CA ASN A 51 -4.67 -4.57 -9.43
C ASN A 51 -3.38 -5.00 -10.15
N TYR A 52 -2.34 -5.43 -9.42
CA TYR A 52 -1.05 -5.83 -9.98
C TYR A 52 -0.50 -7.10 -9.34
N CYS A 53 0.33 -7.81 -10.10
CA CYS A 53 1.03 -9.01 -9.67
C CYS A 53 2.39 -9.12 -10.38
N ILE A 54 3.26 -9.98 -9.87
CA ILE A 54 4.51 -10.35 -10.53
C ILE A 54 4.22 -11.53 -11.46
N PHE A 55 4.57 -11.40 -12.74
CA PHE A 55 4.32 -12.41 -13.75
C PHE A 55 5.60 -12.92 -14.39
N CYS A 56 5.72 -14.24 -14.50
CA CYS A 56 6.77 -14.87 -15.29
C CYS A 56 6.25 -15.22 -16.70
N ARG A 57 6.80 -14.58 -17.74
CA ARG A 57 6.39 -14.80 -19.14
C ARG A 57 6.61 -16.23 -19.64
N ARG A 58 7.65 -16.92 -19.13
CA ARG A 58 8.01 -18.31 -19.50
C ARG A 58 7.18 -19.35 -18.75
N CYS A 59 7.15 -19.28 -17.42
CA CYS A 59 6.42 -20.26 -16.59
C CYS A 59 4.91 -19.98 -16.49
N LYS A 60 4.44 -18.82 -16.97
CA LYS A 60 3.05 -18.34 -16.85
C LYS A 60 2.54 -18.25 -15.39
N LYS A 61 3.46 -18.22 -14.42
CA LYS A 61 3.14 -18.11 -13.00
C LYS A 61 2.90 -16.66 -12.60
N HIS A 62 1.85 -16.46 -11.82
CA HIS A 62 1.52 -15.20 -11.15
C HIS A 62 1.89 -15.30 -9.67
N THR A 63 2.35 -14.19 -9.10
CA THR A 63 2.77 -14.10 -7.70
C THR A 63 2.27 -12.78 -7.14
N SER A 64 1.63 -12.83 -5.98
CA SER A 64 1.10 -11.62 -5.35
C SER A 64 2.23 -10.69 -4.92
N LEU A 65 2.03 -9.38 -5.08
CA LEU A 65 2.99 -8.35 -4.65
C LEU A 65 3.18 -8.31 -3.13
N ILE A 66 2.16 -8.73 -2.37
CA ILE A 66 2.21 -8.74 -0.92
C ILE A 66 2.69 -10.08 -0.35
N GLN A 67 2.94 -11.10 -1.18
CA GLN A 67 3.35 -12.42 -0.70
C GLN A 67 4.73 -12.37 -0.05
N GLY A 68 4.83 -12.92 1.15
CA GLY A 68 6.03 -12.93 1.99
C GLY A 68 6.35 -11.58 2.62
N THR A 69 5.40 -10.63 2.61
CA THR A 69 5.57 -9.31 3.22
C THR A 69 4.73 -9.20 4.48
N PHE A 70 5.04 -8.23 5.33
CA PHE A 70 4.22 -7.89 6.50
C PHE A 70 2.73 -7.67 6.11
N LEU A 71 2.46 -7.18 4.90
CA LEU A 71 1.09 -6.97 4.42
C LEU A 71 0.31 -8.26 4.16
N GLU A 72 0.95 -9.40 4.03
CA GLU A 72 0.26 -10.68 3.80
C GLU A 72 -0.62 -11.07 4.99
N GLN A 73 -0.08 -10.91 6.21
CA GLN A 73 -0.69 -11.42 7.45
C GLN A 73 -1.74 -10.48 8.05
N LEU A 74 -1.81 -9.24 7.58
CA LEU A 74 -2.77 -8.26 8.09
C LEU A 74 -4.19 -8.59 7.60
N HIS A 75 -5.11 -8.92 8.51
CA HIS A 75 -6.53 -9.15 8.21
C HIS A 75 -7.35 -7.84 8.10
N ILE A 76 -6.76 -6.79 7.54
CA ILE A 76 -7.40 -5.49 7.30
C ILE A 76 -7.46 -5.19 5.80
N ASN A 77 -8.30 -4.24 5.39
CA ASN A 77 -8.40 -3.83 4.00
C ASN A 77 -7.07 -3.22 3.51
N LEU A 78 -6.82 -3.25 2.22
CA LEU A 78 -5.55 -2.80 1.64
C LEU A 78 -5.27 -1.31 1.90
N MET A 79 -6.28 -0.46 1.85
CA MET A 79 -6.11 0.98 2.10
C MET A 79 -5.65 1.26 3.52
N THR A 80 -6.25 0.60 4.52
CA THR A 80 -5.83 0.70 5.93
C THR A 80 -4.40 0.19 6.14
N LYS A 81 -3.97 -0.85 5.40
CA LYS A 81 -2.57 -1.30 5.45
C LYS A 81 -1.60 -0.24 4.92
N LEU A 82 -1.98 0.41 3.83
CA LEU A 82 -1.20 1.44 3.18
C LEU A 82 -1.15 2.74 4.01
N GLU A 83 -2.24 3.08 4.69
CA GLU A 83 -2.30 4.14 5.70
C GLU A 83 -1.31 3.88 6.84
N ILE A 84 -1.34 2.69 7.45
CA ILE A 84 -0.43 2.32 8.54
C ILE A 84 1.03 2.42 8.09
N ILE A 85 1.33 1.90 6.90
CA ILE A 85 2.65 1.99 6.28
C ILE A 85 3.10 3.44 6.06
N TYR A 86 2.20 4.29 5.53
CA TYR A 86 2.51 5.69 5.29
C TYR A 86 2.84 6.40 6.61
N LEU A 87 2.03 6.17 7.64
CA LEU A 87 2.26 6.72 8.97
C LEU A 87 3.60 6.26 9.55
N TRP A 88 3.94 4.98 9.42
CA TRP A 88 5.25 4.45 9.83
C TRP A 88 6.41 5.08 9.07
N SER A 89 6.29 5.26 7.75
CA SER A 89 7.34 5.91 6.94
C SER A 89 7.57 7.38 7.31
N LYS A 90 6.60 8.02 7.96
CA LYS A 90 6.69 9.39 8.47
C LYS A 90 7.10 9.48 9.94
N ASN A 91 7.47 8.36 10.59
CA ASN A 91 7.69 8.29 12.04
C ASN A 91 6.51 8.83 12.87
N ILE A 92 5.30 8.81 12.30
CA ILE A 92 4.09 9.18 13.02
C ILE A 92 3.63 7.94 13.75
N SER A 93 3.64 7.98 15.08
CA SER A 93 3.16 6.85 15.86
C SER A 93 1.66 6.65 15.61
N VAL A 94 1.20 5.40 15.64
CA VAL A 94 -0.23 5.06 15.52
C VAL A 94 -1.06 5.83 16.56
N VAL A 95 -0.49 6.08 17.74
CA VAL A 95 -1.09 6.89 18.82
C VAL A 95 -1.24 8.36 18.42
N GLN A 96 -0.25 8.94 17.76
CA GLN A 96 -0.31 10.32 17.25
C GLN A 96 -1.37 10.46 16.15
N TYR A 97 -1.50 9.46 15.26
CA TYR A 97 -2.53 9.47 14.22
C TYR A 97 -3.95 9.40 14.81
N PHE A 98 -4.21 8.45 15.71
CA PHE A 98 -5.53 8.34 16.33
C PHE A 98 -5.85 9.54 17.23
N SER A 99 -4.85 10.12 17.90
CA SER A 99 -5.04 11.38 18.63
C SER A 99 -5.39 12.51 17.66
N TYR A 100 -4.67 12.64 16.54
CA TYR A 100 -4.98 13.64 15.51
C TYR A 100 -6.39 13.48 14.91
N CYS A 101 -6.80 12.26 14.59
CA CYS A 101 -8.15 11.98 14.10
C CYS A 101 -9.22 12.31 15.14
N ARG A 102 -9.02 11.91 16.39
CA ARG A 102 -9.92 12.27 17.51
C ARG A 102 -10.01 13.78 17.66
N ASP A 103 -8.88 14.47 17.64
CA ASP A 103 -8.82 15.91 17.87
C ASP A 103 -9.52 16.68 16.74
N ILE A 104 -9.35 16.29 15.48
CA ILE A 104 -10.15 16.86 14.36
C ILE A 104 -11.65 16.55 14.50
N SER A 105 -12.01 15.31 14.83
CA SER A 105 -13.40 14.91 15.01
C SER A 105 -14.06 15.70 16.14
N SER A 106 -13.33 15.95 17.24
CA SER A 106 -13.80 16.79 18.34
C SER A 106 -13.94 18.26 17.94
N TRP A 107 -13.04 18.79 17.10
CA TRP A 107 -13.17 20.14 16.56
C TRP A 107 -14.40 20.30 15.66
N LYS A 108 -14.70 19.34 14.79
CA LYS A 108 -15.92 19.36 13.95
C LYS A 108 -17.21 19.28 14.78
N LEU A 109 -17.22 18.47 15.83
CA LEU A 109 -18.36 18.38 16.75
C LEU A 109 -18.59 19.67 17.54
N SER A 110 -17.54 20.45 17.76
CA SER A 110 -17.61 21.74 18.48
C SER A 110 -18.12 22.89 17.60
N THR A 111 -17.92 22.80 16.28
CA THR A 111 -18.38 23.81 15.32
C THR A 111 -19.82 23.61 14.83
N ASP A 112 -20.37 22.39 14.95
CA ASP A 112 -21.77 22.09 14.59
C ASP A 112 -22.77 22.36 15.74
N GLN A 113 -22.29 22.79 16.91
CA GLN A 113 -23.13 23.20 18.06
C GLN A 113 -23.21 24.73 18.25
N GLY A 114 -22.80 25.52 17.26
CA GLY A 114 -22.85 26.98 17.25
C GLY A 114 -23.87 27.55 16.28
#